data_AF-A0A7Y8UX91-F1
#
_entry.id   AF-A0A7Y8UX91-F1
#
_cell.length_a   1.000
_cell.length_b   1.000
_cell.length_c   1.000
_cell.angle_alpha   90.00
_cell.angle_beta   90.00
_cell.angle_gamma   90.00
#
_symmetry.space_group_name_H-M   'P 1'
#
loop_
_entity.id
_entity.type
_entity.pdbx_description
1 polymer ?
#
loop_
_entity_poly.entity_id
_entity_poly.type
_entity_poly.pdbx_seq_one_letter_code
_entity_poly.pdbx_strand_id
1 'polypeptide(L)'
;MNPIFSDIGEHSLLTVEDQLTNNEVSDDDEMREHFIEIGLTEAQADAALQLRPLYRLNLYMIGQSPLFQGDTTTSFDPHTRSFKRTQ
;
A
#
# COMPACT_ATOMS: atom_id res chain seq x y z
N MET A 1 -1.94 -2.45 13.29
CA MET A 1 -0.98 -1.91 12.30
C MET A 1 -0.17 -3.07 11.76
N ASN A 2 0.10 -3.14 10.45
CA ASN A 2 1.00 -4.17 9.92
C ASN A 2 2.37 -4.04 10.63
N PRO A 3 2.87 -5.07 11.33
CA PRO A 3 4.06 -4.95 12.17
C PRO A 3 5.32 -4.53 11.39
N ILE A 4 5.35 -4.80 10.08
CA ILE A 4 6.51 -4.44 9.25
C ILE A 4 6.59 -2.92 9.01
N PHE A 5 5.45 -2.24 9.04
CA PHE A 5 5.34 -0.80 8.78
C PHE A 5 5.12 0.02 10.06
N SER A 6 5.15 -0.60 11.24
CA SER A 6 4.84 0.07 12.51
C SER A 6 5.82 1.17 12.91
N ASP A 7 7.03 1.14 12.34
CA ASP A 7 8.10 2.12 12.59
C ASP A 7 8.15 3.23 11.53
N ILE A 8 7.29 3.17 10.51
CA ILE A 8 7.25 4.16 9.43
C ILE A 8 6.38 5.35 9.84
N GLY A 9 6.86 6.56 9.56
CA GLY A 9 6.06 7.78 9.73
C GLY A 9 4.84 7.81 8.81
N GLU A 10 3.74 8.40 9.29
CA GLU A 10 2.46 8.48 8.55
C GLU A 10 2.62 9.08 7.14
N HIS A 11 3.48 10.09 6.99
CA HIS A 11 3.73 10.71 5.68
C HIS A 11 4.36 9.71 4.69
N SER A 12 5.38 8.95 5.10
CA SER A 12 6.01 7.95 4.23
C SER A 12 5.04 6.82 3.89
N LEU A 13 4.17 6.41 4.83
CA LEU A 13 3.10 5.46 4.57
C LEU A 13 2.11 5.94 3.51
N LEU A 14 1.66 7.19 3.60
CA LEU A 14 0.76 7.80 2.60
C LEU A 14 1.45 7.93 1.24
N THR A 15 2.74 8.27 1.20
CA THR A 15 3.51 8.30 -0.05
C THR A 15 3.60 6.91 -0.68
N VAL A 16 3.88 5.86 0.11
CA VAL A 16 3.90 4.48 -0.39
C VAL A 16 2.53 4.07 -0.92
N GLU A 17 1.45 4.36 -0.20
CA GLU A 17 0.07 4.06 -0.64
C GLU A 17 -0.28 4.76 -1.96
N ASP A 18 0.10 6.03 -2.11
CA ASP A 18 -0.08 6.81 -3.34
C ASP A 18 0.68 6.18 -4.51
N GLN A 19 1.95 5.84 -4.33
CA GLN A 19 2.76 5.22 -5.37
C GLN A 19 2.24 3.84 -5.77
N LEU A 20 1.82 3.00 -4.80
CA LEU A 20 1.25 1.68 -5.11
C LEU A 20 -0.08 1.79 -5.89
N THR A 21 -0.85 2.84 -5.63
CA THR A 21 -2.17 3.06 -6.27
C THR A 21 -2.04 3.69 -7.65
N ASN A 22 -1.16 4.69 -7.80
CA ASN A 22 -1.14 5.58 -8.97
C ASN A 22 0.05 5.34 -9.91
N ASN A 23 1.11 4.65 -9.47
CA ASN A 23 2.30 4.43 -10.29
C ASN A 23 2.26 3.10 -11.08
N GLU A 24 1.82 3.21 -12.33
CA GLU A 24 1.78 2.11 -13.30
C GLU A 24 3.02 2.01 -14.18
N VAL A 25 3.89 3.03 -14.18
CA VAL A 25 4.99 3.17 -15.16
C VAL A 25 6.32 2.63 -14.64
N SER A 26 6.60 2.76 -13.34
CA SER A 26 7.85 2.29 -12.75
C SER A 26 7.88 0.76 -12.65
N ASP A 27 9.05 0.16 -12.84
CA ASP A 27 9.22 -1.26 -12.51
C ASP A 27 9.35 -1.49 -11.00
N ASP A 28 9.48 -2.75 -10.58
CA ASP A 28 9.56 -3.08 -9.16
C ASP A 28 10.89 -2.62 -8.53
N ASP A 29 11.98 -2.59 -9.30
CA ASP A 29 13.30 -2.18 -8.82
C ASP A 29 13.35 -0.65 -8.62
N GLU A 30 12.83 0.12 -9.58
CA GLU A 30 12.69 1.58 -9.47
C GLU A 30 11.80 1.98 -8.28
N MET A 31 10.67 1.28 -8.08
CA MET A 31 9.81 1.52 -6.93
C MET A 31 10.50 1.15 -5.61
N ARG A 32 11.28 0.05 -5.58
CA ARG A 32 12.06 -0.35 -4.41
C ARG A 32 13.03 0.74 -3.99
N GLU A 33 13.81 1.23 -4.96
CA GLU A 33 14.79 2.29 -4.72
C GLU A 33 14.11 3.56 -4.22
N HIS A 34 13.02 3.98 -4.86
CA HIS A 34 12.26 5.14 -4.43
C HIS A 34 11.74 5.02 -2.98
N PHE A 35 11.23 3.84 -2.60
CA PHE A 35 10.78 3.60 -1.23
C PHE A 35 11.91 3.70 -0.21
N ILE A 36 13.08 3.18 -0.53
CA ILE A 36 14.26 3.30 0.33
C ILE A 36 14.70 4.76 0.46
N GLU A 37 14.69 5.52 -0.63
CA GLU A 37 15.04 6.95 -0.65
C GLU A 37 14.14 7.80 0.25
N ILE A 38 12.83 7.48 0.32
CA ILE A 38 11.87 8.19 1.20
C ILE A 38 11.87 7.67 2.65
N GLY A 39 12.79 6.76 2.99
CA GLY A 39 13.09 6.35 4.37
C GLY A 39 12.60 4.96 4.78
N LEU A 40 12.19 4.09 3.84
CA LEU A 40 11.90 2.69 4.15
C LEU A 40 13.19 1.88 4.27
N THR A 41 13.18 0.88 5.14
CA THR A 41 14.19 -0.19 5.09
C THR A 41 13.95 -1.09 3.88
N GLU A 42 14.99 -1.83 3.45
CA GLU A 42 14.87 -2.80 2.36
C GLU A 42 13.72 -3.79 2.57
N ALA A 43 13.59 -4.32 3.79
CA ALA A 43 12.51 -5.27 4.12
C ALA A 43 11.10 -4.63 4.02
N GLN A 44 10.98 -3.34 4.32
CA GLN A 44 9.72 -2.61 4.18
C GLN A 44 9.40 -2.33 2.72
N ALA A 45 10.40 -1.91 1.92
CA ALA A 45 10.22 -1.70 0.49
C ALA A 45 9.80 -2.99 -0.21
N ASP A 46 10.46 -4.11 0.09
CA ASP A 46 10.12 -5.43 -0.45
C ASP A 46 8.69 -5.84 -0.05
N ALA A 47 8.31 -5.62 1.21
CA ALA A 47 6.96 -5.91 1.68
C ALA A 47 5.88 -5.04 1.01
N ALA A 48 6.17 -3.77 0.73
CA ALA A 48 5.27 -2.89 0.00
C ALA A 48 5.07 -3.37 -1.45
N LEU A 49 6.14 -3.83 -2.11
CA LEU A 49 6.08 -4.38 -3.46
C LEU A 49 5.27 -5.67 -3.55
N GLN A 50 5.32 -6.54 -2.53
CA GLN A 50 4.47 -7.73 -2.47
C GLN A 50 2.97 -7.38 -2.47
N LEU A 51 2.59 -6.19 -2.00
CA LEU A 51 1.21 -5.71 -2.02
C LEU A 51 0.82 -5.05 -3.35
N ARG A 52 1.78 -4.65 -4.20
CA ARG A 52 1.55 -3.93 -5.47
C ARG A 52 0.49 -4.57 -6.37
N PRO A 53 0.43 -5.90 -6.57
CA PRO A 53 -0.63 -6.52 -7.36
C PRO A 53 -2.04 -6.29 -6.79
N LEU A 54 -2.18 -6.17 -5.47
CA LEU A 54 -3.46 -5.91 -4.81
C LEU A 54 -3.95 -4.49 -5.07
N TYR A 55 -3.05 -3.50 -5.07
CA TYR A 55 -3.39 -2.09 -5.35
C TYR A 55 -3.73 -1.86 -6.83
N ARG A 56 -3.13 -2.62 -7.75
CA ARG A 56 -3.49 -2.56 -9.18
C ARG A 56 -4.90 -3.08 -9.47
N LEU A 57 -5.40 -4.03 -8.67
CA LEU A 57 -6.68 -4.69 -8.90
C LEU A 57 -7.83 -4.09 -8.06
N ASN A 58 -7.52 -3.35 -6.99
CA ASN A 58 -8.52 -2.90 -6.03
C ASN A 58 -8.30 -1.44 -5.67
N LEU A 59 -9.41 -0.72 -5.51
CA LEU A 59 -9.40 0.62 -4.94
C LEU A 59 -9.63 0.50 -3.43
N TYR A 60 -8.68 1.01 -2.64
CA TYR A 60 -8.79 1.05 -1.18
C TYR A 60 -9.14 2.44 -0.69
N MET A 61 -9.78 2.51 0.49
CA MET A 61 -9.93 3.77 1.20
C MET A 61 -8.59 4.16 1.83
N ILE A 62 -8.22 5.44 1.72
CA ILE A 62 -6.95 5.98 2.24
C ILE A 62 -6.79 5.63 3.72
N GLY A 63 -5.63 5.11 4.11
CA GLY A 63 -5.35 4.68 5.48
C GLY A 63 -6.07 3.38 5.91
N GLN A 64 -6.82 2.75 5.01
CA GLN A 64 -7.56 1.50 5.23
C GLN A 64 -7.21 0.45 4.17
N SER A 65 -5.97 0.45 3.72
CA SER A 65 -5.41 -0.53 2.80
C SER A 65 -4.55 -1.57 3.55
N PRO A 66 -4.10 -2.65 2.88
CA PRO A 66 -3.25 -3.68 3.49
C PRO A 66 -1.94 -3.13 4.10
N LEU A 67 -1.50 -1.93 3.68
CA LEU A 67 -0.35 -1.23 4.23
C LEU A 67 -0.56 -0.77 5.68
N PHE A 68 -1.77 -0.34 6.06
CA PHE A 68 -2.03 0.23 7.39
C PHE A 68 -2.44 -0.84 8.41
N GLN A 69 -3.35 -1.76 8.06
CA GLN A 69 -3.70 -2.94 8.86
C GLN A 69 -4.69 -3.85 8.11
N GLY A 70 -4.35 -5.14 8.01
CA GLY A 70 -5.16 -6.16 7.31
C GLY A 70 -6.62 -6.21 7.77
N ASP A 71 -6.88 -6.19 9.08
CA ASP A 71 -8.23 -6.35 9.66
C ASP A 71 -9.16 -5.14 9.47
N THR A 72 -8.62 -3.99 9.04
CA THR A 72 -9.41 -2.79 8.74
C THR A 72 -9.47 -2.50 7.24
N THR A 73 -8.95 -3.41 6.42
CA THR A 73 -8.88 -3.24 4.96
C THR A 73 -10.27 -2.99 4.40
N THR A 74 -10.43 -1.87 3.69
CA THR A 74 -11.70 -1.46 3.10
C THR A 74 -11.49 -1.17 1.62
N SER A 75 -12.04 -2.04 0.77
CA SER A 75 -11.92 -1.96 -0.69
C SER A 75 -13.26 -1.67 -1.35
N PHE A 76 -13.22 -1.08 -2.54
CA PHE A 76 -14.39 -0.81 -3.35
C PHE A 76 -14.88 -2.08 -4.06
N ASP A 77 -16.14 -2.44 -3.83
CA ASP A 77 -16.81 -3.51 -4.58
C ASP A 77 -17.53 -2.91 -5.80
N PRO A 78 -17.09 -3.21 -7.04
CA PRO A 78 -17.71 -2.67 -8.25
C PRO A 78 -19.13 -3.21 -8.50
N HIS A 79 -19.47 -4.39 -7.97
CA HIS A 79 -20.79 -5.00 -8.15
C HIS A 79 -21.86 -4.30 -7.31
N THR A 80 -21.53 -3.94 -6.07
CA THR A 80 -22.45 -3.21 -5.18
C THR A 80 -22.23 -1.71 -5.18
N ARG A 81 -21.19 -1.22 -5.88
CA ARG A 81 -20.76 0.20 -5.95
C ARG A 81 -20.57 0.80 -4.56
N SER A 82 -20.01 0.03 -3.64
CA SER A 82 -19.88 0.41 -2.24
C SER A 82 -18.54 -0.08 -1.68
N PHE A 83 -18.02 0.63 -0.68
CA PHE A 83 -16.87 0.14 0.08
C PHE A 83 -17.27 -0.97 1.03
N LYS A 84 -16.49 -2.05 1.06
CA LYS A 84 -16.68 -3.18 1.96
C LYS A 84 -15.40 -3.42 2.76
N ARG A 85 -15.57 -3.60 4.06
CA ARG A 85 -14.50 -4.06 4.93
C ARG A 85 -14.29 -5.55 4.68
N THR A 86 -13.06 -5.95 4.42
CA THR A 86 -12.65 -7.34 4.41
C THR A 86 -12.54 -7.80 5.87
N GLN A 87 -13.41 -8.73 6.28
CA GLN A 87 -13.41 -9.36 7.61
C GLN A 87 -12.81 -10.76 7.52
#